data_AF-A0A182D154-F1
#
_entry.id   AF-A0A182D154-F1
#
_cell.length_a   1.000
_cell.length_b   1.000
_cell.length_c   1.000
_cell.angle_alpha   90.00
_cell.angle_beta   90.00
_cell.angle_gamma   90.00
#
_symmetry.space_group_name_H-M   'P 1'
#
loop_
_entity.id
_entity.type
_entity.pdbx_description
1 polymer ?
#
loop_
_entity_poly.entity_id
_entity_poly.type
_entity_poly.pdbx_seq_one_letter_code
_entity_poly.pdbx_strand_id
1 'polypeptide(L)'
;MRLIDLIDVVDDRLKAFLLKGWDTATLQRFLVNIRRSHTQPTELGAIRQAVDQIDVQATGILTHVSMMIAALGVTAASDITSEFQETVLYVTIVCYLFVAIICLRCIRPPAVEHGEYDEDAYIKELLLELVYERELNRRANSAAIALTLFVFLYLPFSMLL
;
A
#
# COMPACT_ATOMS: atom_id res chain seq x y z
N MET A 1 -27.01 -3.12 0.99
CA MET A 1 -25.59 -3.27 1.34
C MET A 1 -24.82 -2.39 0.38
N ARG A 2 -24.36 -1.22 0.85
CA ARG A 2 -23.72 -0.22 -0.01
C ARG A 2 -22.30 -0.70 -0.30
N LEU A 3 -21.77 -0.33 -1.47
CA LEU A 3 -20.43 -0.73 -1.92
C LEU A 3 -19.32 -0.30 -0.93
N ILE A 4 -19.59 0.76 -0.17
CA ILE A 4 -18.75 1.30 0.90
C ILE A 4 -18.66 0.31 2.08
N ASP A 5 -19.80 -0.24 2.53
CA ASP A 5 -19.84 -1.21 3.64
C ASP A 5 -18.99 -2.46 3.32
N LEU A 6 -18.92 -2.86 2.04
CA LEU A 6 -18.10 -3.99 1.61
C LEU A 6 -16.60 -3.67 1.69
N ILE A 7 -16.20 -2.45 1.35
CA ILE A 7 -14.81 -2.00 1.42
C ILE A 7 -14.35 -1.98 2.88
N ASP A 8 -15.18 -1.45 3.78
CA ASP A 8 -14.86 -1.38 5.21
C ASP A 8 -14.71 -2.79 5.82
N VAL A 9 -15.62 -3.72 5.50
CA VAL A 9 -15.52 -5.12 5.97
C VAL A 9 -14.27 -5.83 5.43
N VAL A 10 -13.88 -5.55 4.19
CA VAL A 10 -12.65 -6.11 3.60
C VAL A 10 -11.42 -5.53 4.28
N ASP A 11 -11.41 -4.22 4.52
CA ASP A 11 -10.32 -3.52 5.21
C ASP A 11 -10.15 -4.04 6.66
N ASP A 12 -11.25 -4.23 7.39
CA ASP A 12 -11.23 -4.80 8.75
C ASP A 12 -10.68 -6.24 8.76
N ARG A 13 -11.09 -7.07 7.80
CA ARG A 13 -10.56 -8.43 7.67
C ARG A 13 -9.08 -8.43 7.29
N LEU A 14 -8.67 -7.51 6.42
CA LEU A 14 -7.28 -7.35 6.02
C LEU A 14 -6.43 -6.87 7.20
N LYS A 15 -6.90 -5.89 7.97
CA LYS A 15 -6.30 -5.41 9.21
C LYS A 15 -6.14 -6.55 10.20
N ALA A 16 -7.19 -7.32 10.46
CA ALA A 16 -7.14 -8.48 11.34
C ALA A 16 -6.14 -9.56 10.85
N PHE A 17 -6.08 -9.81 9.54
CA PHE A 17 -5.17 -10.79 8.95
C PHE A 17 -3.69 -10.35 9.05
N LEU A 18 -3.40 -9.09 8.71
CA LEU A 18 -2.05 -8.54 8.75
C LEU A 18 -1.53 -8.33 10.18
N LEU A 19 -2.41 -7.95 11.12
CA LEU A 19 -2.07 -7.79 12.53
C LEU A 19 -2.01 -9.10 13.31
N LYS A 20 -2.50 -10.22 12.78
CA LYS A 20 -2.50 -11.53 13.48
C LYS A 20 -1.10 -11.97 13.94
N GLY A 21 -0.04 -11.53 13.26
CA GLY A 21 1.36 -11.83 13.61
C GLY A 21 2.01 -10.86 14.59
N TRP A 22 1.33 -9.79 15.00
CA TRP A 22 1.87 -8.73 15.83
C TRP A 22 1.38 -8.89 17.28
N ASP A 23 2.21 -9.51 18.11
CA ASP A 23 1.98 -9.54 19.55
C ASP A 23 2.46 -8.24 20.23
N THR A 24 2.09 -8.05 21.50
CA THR A 24 2.44 -6.87 22.28
C THR A 24 3.96 -6.69 22.42
N ALA A 25 4.72 -7.79 22.50
CA ALA A 25 6.18 -7.73 22.63
C ALA A 25 6.86 -7.30 21.32
N THR A 26 6.34 -7.70 20.17
CA THR A 26 6.81 -7.35 18.83
C THR A 26 6.50 -5.89 18.54
N LEU A 27 5.32 -5.44 18.94
CA LEU A 27 4.89 -4.05 18.84
C LEU A 27 5.81 -3.12 19.66
N GLN A 28 6.17 -3.52 20.88
CA GLN A 28 7.13 -2.79 21.71
C GLN A 28 8.53 -2.74 21.09
N ARG A 29 9.05 -3.87 20.58
CA ARG A 29 10.35 -3.90 19.87
C ARG A 29 10.33 -2.98 18.64
N PHE A 30 9.22 -2.96 17.93
CA PHE A 30 9.03 -2.10 16.77
C PHE A 30 9.05 -0.61 17.15
N LEU A 31 8.35 -0.21 18.22
CA LEU A 31 8.40 1.15 18.74
C LEU A 31 9.81 1.54 19.17
N VAL A 32 10.54 0.66 19.87
CA VAL A 32 11.95 0.89 20.24
C VAL A 32 12.83 1.07 19.00
N ASN A 33 12.64 0.25 17.97
CA ASN A 33 13.39 0.34 16.73
C ASN A 33 13.10 1.65 15.97
N ILE A 34 11.83 2.04 15.88
CA ILE A 34 11.43 3.32 15.29
C ILE A 34 12.06 4.47 16.05
N ARG A 35 11.97 4.46 17.39
CA ARG A 35 12.57 5.51 18.23
C ARG A 35 14.09 5.60 18.07
N ARG A 36 14.76 4.48 17.78
CA ARG A 36 16.20 4.45 17.51
C ARG A 36 16.57 4.99 16.13
N SER A 37 15.71 4.77 15.13
CA SER A 37 15.97 5.21 13.75
C SER A 37 15.51 6.63 13.46
N HIS A 38 14.64 7.21 14.29
CA HIS A 38 14.03 8.52 14.10
C HIS A 38 14.58 9.54 15.10
N THR A 39 14.73 10.79 14.66
CA THR A 39 15.34 11.88 15.44
C THR A 39 14.40 12.50 16.48
N GLN A 40 13.13 12.10 16.48
CA GLN A 40 12.10 12.61 17.38
C GLN A 40 12.26 12.04 18.81
N PRO A 41 12.26 12.89 19.86
CA PRO A 41 12.46 12.45 21.24
C PRO A 41 11.23 11.79 21.87
N THR A 42 10.02 12.07 21.35
CA THR A 42 8.74 11.56 21.87
C THR A 42 8.24 10.37 21.05
N GLU A 43 7.50 9.45 21.69
CA GLU A 43 6.92 8.28 21.02
C GLU A 43 5.94 8.68 19.92
N LEU A 44 5.07 9.66 20.22
CA LEU A 44 4.15 10.24 19.26
C LEU A 44 4.88 10.85 18.05
N GLY A 45 5.96 11.59 18.29
CA GLY A 45 6.75 12.22 17.23
C GLY A 45 7.41 11.19 16.33
N ALA A 46 7.94 10.11 16.91
CA ALA A 46 8.56 9.03 16.17
C ALA A 46 7.54 8.22 15.35
N ILE A 47 6.33 8.01 15.88
CA ILE A 47 5.21 7.37 15.14
C ILE A 47 4.78 8.24 13.96
N ARG A 48 4.54 9.54 14.18
CA ARG A 48 4.16 10.48 13.11
C ARG A 48 5.21 10.55 12.00
N GLN A 49 6.49 10.63 12.37
CA GLN A 49 7.56 10.64 11.37
C GLN A 49 7.62 9.33 10.57
N ALA A 50 7.28 8.19 11.18
CA ALA A 50 7.21 6.91 10.47
C ALA A 50 5.99 6.84 9.53
N VAL A 51 4.84 7.41 9.92
CA VAL A 51 3.67 7.58 9.02
C VAL A 51 4.05 8.45 7.82
N ASP A 52 4.64 9.63 8.05
CA ASP A 52 5.07 10.53 6.98
C ASP A 52 6.03 9.84 5.99
N GLN A 53 6.93 8.99 6.47
CA GLN A 53 7.82 8.20 5.61
C GLN A 53 7.07 7.17 4.77
N ILE A 54 6.06 6.51 5.34
CA ILE A 54 5.21 5.57 4.61
C ILE A 54 4.40 6.31 3.55
N ASP A 55 3.86 7.49 3.86
CA ASP A 55 3.12 8.33 2.92
C ASP A 55 3.96 8.73 1.71
N VAL A 56 5.21 9.14 1.95
CA VAL A 56 6.14 9.47 0.86
C VAL A 56 6.44 8.23 0.01
N GLN A 57 6.66 7.06 0.63
CA GLN A 57 6.89 5.82 -0.11
C GLN A 57 5.66 5.38 -0.92
N ALA A 58 4.47 5.43 -0.31
CA ALA A 58 3.21 5.09 -0.95
C ALA A 58 2.91 6.02 -2.13
N THR A 59 3.20 7.32 -1.99
CA THR A 59 3.10 8.31 -3.08
C THR A 59 4.08 7.99 -4.21
N GLY A 60 5.30 7.59 -3.89
CA GLY A 60 6.29 7.15 -4.89
C GLY A 60 5.82 5.93 -5.68
N ILE A 61 5.30 4.91 -5.00
CA ILE A 61 4.73 3.70 -5.63
C ILE A 61 3.52 4.07 -6.48
N LEU A 62 2.61 4.89 -5.95
CA LEU A 62 1.42 5.35 -6.65
C LEU A 62 1.77 6.10 -7.94
N THR A 63 2.81 6.95 -7.91
CA THR A 63 3.30 7.67 -9.09
C THR A 63 3.84 6.70 -10.14
N HIS A 64 4.68 5.74 -9.72
CA HIS A 64 5.19 4.71 -10.61
C HIS A 64 4.05 3.88 -11.25
N VAL A 65 3.10 3.42 -10.43
CA VAL A 65 1.94 2.64 -10.89
C VAL A 65 1.08 3.44 -11.87
N SER A 66 0.83 4.72 -11.59
CA SER A 66 0.08 5.62 -12.47
C SER A 66 0.77 5.81 -13.82
N MET A 67 2.10 5.95 -13.82
CA MET A 67 2.89 6.01 -15.05
C MET A 67 2.81 4.71 -15.85
N MET A 68 2.87 3.55 -15.20
CA MET A 68 2.73 2.25 -15.87
C MET A 68 1.35 2.05 -16.48
N ILE A 69 0.28 2.44 -15.78
CA ILE A 69 -1.09 2.41 -16.32
C ILE A 69 -1.19 3.28 -17.57
N ALA A 70 -0.66 4.51 -17.52
CA ALA A 70 -0.67 5.42 -18.66
C ALA A 70 0.11 4.84 -19.85
N ALA A 71 1.31 4.31 -19.61
CA ALA A 71 2.12 3.69 -20.65
C ALA A 71 1.42 2.49 -21.30
N LEU A 72 0.86 1.58 -20.49
CA LEU A 72 0.09 0.44 -20.98
C LEU A 72 -1.15 0.87 -21.76
N GLY A 73 -1.85 1.92 -21.31
CA GLY A 73 -2.99 2.47 -22.03
C GLY A 73 -2.63 3.02 -23.41
N VAL A 74 -1.47 3.67 -23.55
CA VAL A 74 -0.95 4.11 -24.85
C VAL A 74 -0.61 2.92 -25.74
N THR A 75 0.10 1.91 -25.20
CA THR A 75 0.42 0.68 -25.93
C THR A 75 -0.85 -0.05 -26.40
N ALA A 76 -1.90 -0.06 -25.57
CA ALA A 76 -3.18 -0.65 -25.91
C ALA A 76 -3.80 -0.03 -27.16
N ALA A 77 -3.73 1.31 -27.24
CA ALA A 77 -4.29 2.05 -28.35
C ALA A 77 -3.48 1.91 -29.65
N SER A 78 -2.18 1.56 -29.57
CA SER A 78 -1.28 1.60 -30.73
C SER A 78 -0.99 0.26 -31.39
N ASP A 79 -1.02 -0.86 -30.65
CA ASP A 79 -0.32 -2.08 -31.11
C ASP A 79 -1.03 -3.42 -30.81
N ILE A 80 -2.30 -3.39 -30.40
CA ILE A 80 -3.02 -4.63 -30.11
C ILE A 80 -3.60 -5.19 -31.41
N THR A 81 -3.07 -6.34 -31.82
CA THR A 81 -3.54 -7.09 -33.00
C THR A 81 -4.24 -8.40 -32.64
N SER A 82 -4.13 -8.87 -31.38
CA SER A 82 -4.76 -10.10 -30.91
C SER A 82 -5.59 -9.90 -29.63
N GLU A 83 -6.76 -10.55 -29.57
CA GLU A 83 -7.67 -10.52 -28.41
C GLU A 83 -7.01 -11.03 -27.12
N PHE A 84 -6.04 -11.94 -27.26
CA PHE A 84 -5.28 -12.47 -26.12
C PHE A 84 -4.37 -11.39 -25.51
N GLN A 85 -3.62 -10.66 -26.34
CA GLN A 85 -2.76 -9.56 -25.86
C GLN A 85 -3.59 -8.46 -25.20
N GLU A 86 -4.76 -8.15 -25.77
CA GLU A 86 -5.71 -7.19 -25.20
C GLU A 86 -6.16 -7.60 -23.79
N THR A 87 -6.59 -8.85 -23.65
CA THR A 87 -7.07 -9.38 -22.37
C THR A 87 -5.99 -9.34 -21.29
N VAL A 88 -4.77 -9.78 -21.63
CA VAL A 88 -3.63 -9.75 -20.69
C VAL A 88 -3.31 -8.33 -20.26
N LEU A 89 -3.36 -7.37 -21.19
CA LEU A 89 -3.07 -5.97 -20.90
C LEU A 89 -4.13 -5.34 -19.99
N TYR A 90 -5.42 -5.56 -20.24
CA TYR A 90 -6.48 -5.09 -19.35
C TYR A 90 -6.38 -5.70 -17.95
N VAL A 91 -6.14 -7.01 -17.85
CA VAL A 91 -5.94 -7.67 -16.55
C VAL A 91 -4.76 -7.05 -15.80
N THR A 92 -3.68 -6.73 -16.51
CA THR A 92 -2.50 -6.07 -15.93
C THR A 92 -2.82 -4.67 -15.42
N ILE A 93 -3.59 -3.88 -16.19
CA ILE A 93 -4.06 -2.55 -15.75
C ILE A 93 -4.93 -2.67 -14.49
N VAL A 94 -5.85 -3.63 -14.43
CA VAL A 94 -6.69 -3.88 -13.25
C VAL A 94 -5.83 -4.23 -12.03
N CYS A 95 -4.80 -5.05 -12.19
CA CYS A 95 -3.85 -5.35 -11.11
C CYS A 95 -3.11 -4.11 -10.63
N TYR A 96 -2.65 -3.24 -11.55
CA TYR A 96 -2.03 -1.97 -11.18
C TYR A 96 -3.01 -1.03 -10.45
N LEU A 97 -4.26 -0.95 -10.90
CA LEU A 97 -5.30 -0.18 -10.22
C LEU A 97 -5.55 -0.69 -8.79
N PHE A 98 -5.51 -2.00 -8.57
CA PHE A 98 -5.62 -2.56 -7.23
C PHE A 98 -4.45 -2.11 -6.33
N VAL A 99 -3.22 -2.10 -6.85
CA VAL A 99 -2.06 -1.56 -6.11
C VAL A 99 -2.24 -0.07 -5.83
N ALA A 100 -2.74 0.72 -6.78
CA ALA A 100 -3.02 2.14 -6.59
C ALA A 100 -4.03 2.39 -5.45
N ILE A 101 -5.10 1.59 -5.38
CA ILE A 101 -6.09 1.66 -4.29
C ILE A 101 -5.43 1.38 -2.93
N ILE A 102 -4.55 0.38 -2.87
CA ILE A 102 -3.80 0.06 -1.64
C ILE A 102 -2.91 1.26 -1.23
N CYS A 103 -2.19 1.88 -2.17
CA CYS A 103 -1.37 3.05 -1.88
C CYS A 103 -2.22 4.24 -1.40
N LEU A 104 -3.40 4.46 -1.97
CA LEU A 104 -4.34 5.49 -1.50
C LEU A 104 -4.85 5.22 -0.09
N ARG A 105 -4.99 3.95 0.31
CA ARG A 105 -5.37 3.59 1.68
C ARG A 105 -4.28 3.97 2.68
N CYS A 106 -3.00 3.85 2.29
CA CYS A 106 -1.87 4.25 3.13
C CYS A 106 -1.78 5.76 3.34
N ILE A 107 -2.19 6.58 2.35
CA ILE A 107 -2.07 8.06 2.40
C ILE A 107 -3.23 8.71 3.19
N ARG A 108 -4.20 7.91 3.63
CA ARG A 108 -5.37 8.45 4.35
C ARG A 108 -4.94 8.90 5.74
N PRO A 109 -5.37 10.09 6.22
CA PRO A 109 -5.07 10.52 7.57
C PRO A 109 -5.56 9.49 8.60
N PRO A 110 -4.84 9.32 9.72
CA PRO A 110 -5.17 8.32 10.73
C PRO A 110 -6.59 8.53 11.23
N ALA A 111 -7.33 7.43 11.36
CA ALA A 111 -8.74 7.47 11.74
C ALA A 111 -8.95 7.81 13.23
N VAL A 112 -7.89 7.79 14.03
CA VAL A 112 -7.93 8.01 15.48
C VAL A 112 -7.87 9.51 15.79
N GLU A 113 -8.98 10.10 16.26
CA GLU A 113 -8.98 11.48 16.74
C GLU A 113 -8.47 11.58 18.18
N HIS A 114 -7.64 12.59 18.44
CA HIS A 114 -6.89 12.81 19.70
C HIS A 114 -7.79 13.14 20.93
N GLY A 115 -9.12 13.06 20.81
CA GLY A 115 -10.08 13.39 21.87
C GLY A 115 -10.89 12.22 22.42
N GLU A 116 -10.78 11.02 21.83
CA GLU A 116 -11.66 9.88 22.16
C GLU A 116 -10.98 8.83 23.06
N TYR A 117 -9.66 8.93 23.28
CA TYR A 117 -8.85 7.94 23.97
C TYR A 117 -7.97 8.55 25.07
N ASP A 118 -7.67 7.76 26.10
CA ASP A 118 -6.58 8.03 27.05
C ASP A 118 -5.23 8.01 26.32
N GLU A 119 -4.22 8.73 26.81
CA GLU A 119 -2.95 8.98 26.09
C GLU A 119 -2.23 7.68 25.71
N ASP A 120 -2.21 6.70 26.63
CA ASP A 120 -1.62 5.38 26.40
C ASP A 120 -2.41 4.53 25.39
N ALA A 121 -3.75 4.63 25.41
CA ALA A 121 -4.62 3.90 24.49
C ALA A 121 -4.53 4.49 23.07
N TYR A 122 -4.42 5.82 22.97
CA TYR A 122 -4.23 6.54 21.73
C TYR A 122 -2.91 6.16 21.06
N ILE A 123 -1.80 6.15 21.80
CA ILE A 123 -0.48 5.75 21.27
C ILE A 123 -0.51 4.31 20.76
N LYS A 124 -1.17 3.40 21.50
CA LYS A 124 -1.28 2.00 21.11
C LYS A 124 -2.08 1.81 19.82
N GLU A 125 -3.21 2.49 19.66
CA GLU A 125 -4.02 2.37 18.44
C GLU A 125 -3.30 2.99 17.24
N LEU A 126 -2.65 4.14 17.42
CA LEU A 126 -1.85 4.78 16.38
C LEU A 126 -0.67 3.90 15.94
N LEU A 127 -0.06 3.17 16.89
CA LEU A 127 1.01 2.22 16.59
C LEU A 127 0.50 0.99 15.81
N LEU A 128 -0.70 0.50 16.11
CA LEU A 128 -1.34 -0.57 15.34
C LEU A 128 -1.69 -0.13 13.92
N GLU A 129 -2.18 1.10 13.77
CA GLU A 129 -2.45 1.72 12.46
C GLU A 129 -1.16 1.86 11.65
N LEU A 130 -0.09 2.39 12.25
CA LEU A 130 1.23 2.48 11.62
C LEU A 130 1.76 1.11 11.15
N VAL A 131 1.61 0.08 11.99
CA VAL A 131 2.02 -1.29 11.65
C VAL A 131 1.21 -1.82 10.47
N TYR A 132 -0.10 -1.57 10.46
CA TYR A 132 -0.98 -1.96 9.38
C TYR A 132 -0.56 -1.31 8.06
N GLU A 133 -0.40 0.02 8.03
CA GLU A 133 0.04 0.78 6.85
C GLU A 133 1.41 0.33 6.36
N ARG A 134 2.35 0.07 7.27
CA ARG A 134 3.68 -0.44 6.91
C ARG A 134 3.60 -1.78 6.19
N GLU A 135 2.81 -2.71 6.71
CA GLU A 135 2.68 -4.03 6.08
C GLU A 135 1.92 -3.93 4.76
N LEU A 136 0.89 -3.07 4.68
CA LEU A 136 0.16 -2.79 3.46
C LEU A 136 1.10 -2.22 2.37
N ASN A 137 1.90 -1.21 2.72
CA ASN A 137 2.85 -0.58 1.82
C ASN A 137 3.96 -1.56 1.38
N ARG A 138 4.43 -2.44 2.29
CA ARG A 138 5.38 -3.50 1.94
C ARG A 138 4.81 -4.46 0.90
N ARG A 139 3.54 -4.85 1.04
CA ARG A 139 2.85 -5.73 0.07
C ARG A 139 2.60 -5.01 -1.25
N ALA A 140 2.19 -3.75 -1.21
CA ALA A 140 2.00 -2.90 -2.39
C ALA A 140 3.30 -2.78 -3.19
N ASN A 141 4.42 -2.47 -2.52
CA ASN A 141 5.73 -2.37 -3.15
C ASN A 141 6.15 -3.70 -3.79
N SER A 142 6.00 -4.81 -3.07
CA SER A 142 6.32 -6.14 -3.61
C SER A 142 5.46 -6.50 -4.83
N ALA A 143 4.17 -6.16 -4.80
CA ALA A 143 3.25 -6.39 -5.92
C ALA A 143 3.62 -5.50 -7.12
N ALA A 144 3.93 -4.22 -6.89
CA ALA A 144 4.39 -3.31 -7.94
C ALA A 144 5.65 -3.85 -8.64
N ILE A 145 6.66 -4.28 -7.87
CA ILE A 145 7.88 -4.87 -8.44
C ILE A 145 7.56 -6.11 -9.28
N ALA A 146 6.71 -7.01 -8.78
CA ALA A 146 6.33 -8.23 -9.50
C ALA A 146 5.59 -7.91 -10.81
N LEU A 147 4.68 -6.93 -10.80
CA LEU A 147 3.98 -6.46 -11.99
C LEU A 147 4.93 -5.77 -12.98
N THR A 148 5.88 -4.97 -12.51
CA THR A 148 6.89 -4.35 -13.37
C THR A 148 7.73 -5.41 -14.08
N LEU A 149 8.20 -6.43 -13.34
CA LEU A 149 8.94 -7.54 -13.92
C LEU A 149 8.11 -8.30 -14.95
N PHE A 150 6.83 -8.55 -14.65
CA PHE A 150 5.91 -9.19 -15.59
C PHE A 150 5.79 -8.38 -16.89
N VAL A 151 5.50 -7.08 -16.80
CA VAL A 151 5.37 -6.20 -17.98
C VAL A 151 6.68 -6.12 -18.76
N PHE A 152 7.81 -6.00 -18.07
CA PHE A 152 9.13 -5.90 -18.68
C PHE A 152 9.50 -7.16 -19.48
N LEU A 153 9.10 -8.34 -19.02
CA LEU A 153 9.32 -9.60 -19.73
C LEU A 153 8.27 -9.85 -20.82
N TYR A 154 7.02 -9.46 -20.58
CA TYR A 154 5.90 -9.74 -21.47
C TYR A 154 5.94 -8.87 -22.73
N LEU A 155 6.15 -7.56 -22.61
CA LEU A 155 6.15 -6.63 -23.74
C LEU A 155 7.14 -7.00 -24.85
N PRO A 156 8.44 -7.23 -24.58
CA PRO A 156 9.38 -7.59 -25.66
C PRO A 156 9.05 -8.95 -26.28
N PHE A 157 8.55 -9.91 -25.50
CA PHE A 157 8.14 -11.20 -26.03
C PHE A 157 6.92 -11.07 -26.94
N SER A 158 5.96 -10.22 -26.58
CA SER A 158 4.76 -9.97 -27.39
C SER A 158 5.04 -9.24 -28.71
N MET A 159 6.13 -8.46 -28.77
CA MET A 159 6.57 -7.74 -29.98
C MET A 159 7.40 -8.61 -30.93
N LEU A 160 8.00 -9.68 -30.41
CA LEU A 160 8.87 -10.58 -31.17
C LEU A 160 8.12 -11.73 -31.86
N LEU A 161 6.84 -11.94 -31.52
CA LEU A 161 6.04 -13.11 -31.90
C LEU A 161 4.83 -12.68 -32.72
#